data_AF-A0A932Z9M3-F1
#
_entry.id   AF-A0A932Z9M3-F1
#
_cell.length_a   1.000
_cell.length_b   1.000
_cell.length_c   1.000
_cell.angle_alpha   90.00
_cell.angle_beta   90.00
_cell.angle_gamma   90.00
#
_symmetry.space_group_name_H-M   'P 1'
#
loop_
_entity.id
_entity.type
_entity.pdbx_description
1 polymer ?
#
loop_
_entity_poly.entity_id
_entity_poly.type
_entity_poly.pdbx_seq_one_letter_code
_entity_poly.pdbx_strand_id
1 'polypeptide(L)'
;MMNDKTATPAPVTLREAFWYWLKLGFISFGGPTGQIAIMHQDLVERKRWISERRFLHALNYCMVLPGPEATQLAAYIGWLMHKTWGGIIAGTLFVLPSLFILIALSWIYMAYGNVPLVAGILYGIKPAVTAIVVFAAYRIGSRALKNGVLWTIAAAAFVAIFIFKVPFPYIVLSAGIIGYIGGRVSPDKFVVGGGHGAADKSYGVAIIDDNTPTPQHALFTWPRLIRVCIVSLALWGGVMGVLFARYG
;
A
#
# COMPACT_ATOMS: atom_id res chain seq x y z
N MET A 1 -35.48 7.03 -12.41
CA MET A 1 -34.24 7.83 -12.19
C MET A 1 -33.18 7.27 -13.13
N MET A 2 -33.09 7.84 -14.33
CA MET A 2 -32.29 7.32 -15.43
C MET A 2 -30.79 7.51 -15.17
N ASN A 3 -30.03 6.54 -15.66
CA ASN A 3 -28.62 6.25 -15.43
C ASN A 3 -27.68 7.37 -15.93
N ASP A 4 -27.27 8.27 -15.03
CA ASP A 4 -26.35 9.41 -15.29
C ASP A 4 -24.86 8.98 -15.37
N LYS A 5 -24.61 7.84 -16.02
CA LYS A 5 -23.26 7.26 -16.20
C LYS A 5 -22.55 7.78 -17.45
N THR A 6 -23.24 8.56 -18.28
CA THR A 6 -22.73 9.18 -19.51
C THR A 6 -22.17 10.58 -19.28
N ALA A 7 -22.54 11.26 -18.19
CA ALA A 7 -22.00 12.56 -17.84
C ALA A 7 -20.68 12.41 -17.06
N THR A 8 -19.67 13.22 -17.45
CA THR A 8 -18.40 13.33 -16.74
C THR A 8 -18.64 13.90 -15.34
N PRO A 9 -18.13 13.28 -14.27
CA PRO A 9 -18.23 13.83 -12.93
C PRO A 9 -17.58 15.21 -12.82
N ALA A 10 -18.04 16.03 -11.86
CA ALA A 10 -17.45 17.34 -11.60
C ALA A 10 -15.94 17.22 -11.25
N PRO A 11 -15.11 18.20 -11.65
CA PRO A 11 -13.68 18.17 -11.37
C PRO A 11 -13.39 18.15 -9.86
N VAL A 12 -12.48 17.27 -9.45
CA VAL A 12 -12.14 17.08 -8.03
C VAL A 12 -11.31 18.24 -7.53
N THR A 13 -11.80 18.92 -6.50
CA THR A 13 -11.03 19.97 -5.83
C THR A 13 -9.94 19.35 -4.93
N LEU A 14 -8.83 20.07 -4.73
CA LEU A 14 -7.76 19.60 -3.83
C LEU A 14 -8.28 19.37 -2.41
N ARG A 15 -9.23 20.19 -1.94
CA ARG A 15 -9.89 20.03 -0.64
C ARG A 15 -10.65 18.71 -0.55
N GLU A 16 -11.40 18.35 -1.58
CA GLU A 16 -12.13 17.07 -1.61
C GLU A 16 -11.17 15.88 -1.59
N ALA A 17 -10.10 15.95 -2.39
CA ALA A 17 -9.05 14.93 -2.38
C ALA A 17 -8.37 14.83 -1.01
N PHE A 18 -8.04 15.96 -0.37
CA PHE A 18 -7.44 16.00 0.97
C PHE A 18 -8.28 15.23 2.00
N TRP A 19 -9.58 15.51 2.08
CA TRP A 19 -10.46 14.81 3.02
C TRP A 19 -10.63 13.34 2.68
N TYR A 20 -10.63 12.98 1.40
CA TYR A 20 -10.64 11.59 0.98
C TYR A 20 -9.38 10.85 1.42
N TRP A 21 -8.18 11.38 1.13
CA TRP A 21 -6.92 10.73 1.51
C TRP A 21 -6.75 10.63 3.03
N LEU A 22 -7.17 11.66 3.78
CA LEU A 22 -7.18 11.64 5.23
C LEU A 22 -8.11 10.54 5.76
N LYS A 23 -9.35 10.47 5.24
CA LYS A 23 -10.30 9.42 5.61
C LYS A 23 -9.73 8.03 5.29
N LEU A 24 -9.15 7.86 4.11
CA LEU A 24 -8.55 6.62 3.68
C LEU A 24 -7.45 6.19 4.66
N GLY A 25 -6.57 7.10 5.09
CA GLY A 25 -5.54 6.81 6.10
C GLY A 25 -6.09 6.31 7.44
N PHE A 26 -7.30 6.74 7.85
CA PHE A 26 -7.98 6.23 9.05
C PHE A 26 -8.63 4.85 8.85
N ILE A 27 -9.01 4.49 7.62
CA ILE A 27 -9.73 3.24 7.33
C ILE A 27 -8.87 2.22 6.56
N SER A 28 -7.58 2.51 6.36
CA SER A 28 -6.61 1.69 5.63
C SER A 28 -6.22 0.42 6.40
N PHE A 29 -7.17 -0.50 6.56
CA PHE A 29 -6.97 -1.80 7.20
C PHE A 29 -7.18 -2.96 6.21
N GLY A 30 -6.64 -4.13 6.54
CA GLY A 30 -6.85 -5.35 5.75
C GLY A 30 -5.74 -5.72 4.76
N GLY A 31 -4.55 -5.15 4.94
CA GLY A 31 -3.37 -5.42 4.11
C GLY A 31 -3.41 -4.73 2.73
N PRO A 32 -2.33 -4.85 1.93
CA PRO A 32 -2.20 -4.11 0.67
C PRO A 32 -3.38 -4.32 -0.27
N THR A 33 -3.79 -5.57 -0.49
CA THR A 33 -4.94 -5.88 -1.36
C THR A 33 -6.27 -5.33 -0.82
N GLY A 34 -6.45 -5.27 0.50
CA GLY A 34 -7.65 -4.69 1.10
C GLY A 34 -7.73 -3.19 0.87
N GLN A 35 -6.60 -2.50 1.07
CA GLN A 35 -6.47 -1.07 0.81
C GLN A 35 -6.65 -0.75 -0.68
N ILE A 36 -6.07 -1.55 -1.59
CA ILE A 36 -6.26 -1.42 -3.04
C ILE A 36 -7.73 -1.64 -3.44
N ALA A 37 -8.41 -2.62 -2.84
CA ALA A 37 -9.84 -2.85 -3.11
C ALA A 37 -10.72 -1.68 -2.65
N ILE A 38 -10.45 -1.07 -1.50
CA ILE A 38 -11.17 0.13 -1.03
C ILE A 38 -10.92 1.29 -1.99
N MET A 39 -9.66 1.51 -2.40
CA MET A 39 -9.32 2.55 -3.37
C MET A 39 -10.01 2.31 -4.72
N HIS A 40 -10.05 1.07 -5.20
CA HIS A 40 -10.75 0.71 -6.44
C HIS A 40 -12.25 0.99 -6.33
N GLN A 41 -12.91 0.49 -5.28
CA GLN A 41 -14.34 0.71 -5.04
C GLN A 41 -14.68 2.20 -4.95
N ASP A 42 -13.89 2.99 -4.23
CA ASP A 42 -14.19 4.41 -4.03
C ASP A 42 -13.81 5.25 -5.25
N LEU A 43 -12.61 5.10 -5.80
CA LEU A 43 -12.06 5.96 -6.86
C LEU A 43 -12.56 5.60 -8.25
N VAL A 44 -12.78 4.31 -8.52
CA VAL A 44 -13.21 3.81 -9.83
C VAL A 44 -14.72 3.64 -9.85
N GLU A 45 -15.28 2.81 -8.97
CA GLU A 45 -16.68 2.40 -9.07
C GLU A 45 -17.65 3.49 -8.60
N ARG A 46 -17.42 4.06 -7.41
CA ARG A 46 -18.34 5.01 -6.78
C ARG A 46 -18.13 6.43 -7.28
N LYS A 47 -16.91 6.96 -7.18
CA LYS A 47 -16.61 8.37 -7.47
C LYS A 47 -16.23 8.63 -8.93
N ARG A 48 -15.80 7.59 -9.66
CA ARG A 48 -15.38 7.69 -11.07
C ARG A 48 -14.34 8.79 -11.32
N TRP A 49 -13.41 8.94 -10.38
CA TRP A 49 -12.30 9.90 -10.50
C TRP A 49 -11.25 9.42 -11.50
N ILE A 50 -11.07 8.10 -11.61
CA ILE A 50 -10.15 7.43 -12.52
C ILE A 50 -10.85 6.22 -13.13
N SER A 51 -10.63 5.95 -14.42
CA SER A 51 -11.19 4.77 -15.09
C SER A 51 -10.54 3.46 -14.61
N GLU A 52 -11.20 2.34 -14.89
CA GLU A 52 -10.69 0.99 -14.59
C GLU A 52 -9.30 0.77 -15.19
N ARG A 53 -9.14 1.03 -16.49
CA ARG A 53 -7.86 0.78 -17.18
C ARG A 53 -6.76 1.72 -16.67
N ARG A 54 -7.06 2.99 -16.39
CA ARG A 54 -6.10 3.93 -15.80
C ARG A 54 -5.68 3.51 -14.40
N PHE A 55 -6.62 3.05 -13.57
CA PHE A 55 -6.32 2.52 -12.24
C PHE A 55 -5.44 1.27 -12.30
N LEU A 56 -5.78 0.30 -13.15
CA LEU A 56 -4.99 -0.92 -13.34
C LEU A 56 -3.60 -0.63 -13.89
N HIS A 57 -3.47 0.35 -14.80
CA HIS A 57 -2.17 0.78 -15.30
C HIS A 57 -1.29 1.34 -14.18
N ALA A 58 -1.86 2.20 -13.31
CA ALA A 58 -1.16 2.72 -12.14
C ALA A 58 -0.77 1.60 -11.16
N LEU A 59 -1.69 0.64 -10.91
CA LEU A 59 -1.43 -0.51 -10.04
C LEU A 59 -0.29 -1.38 -10.57
N ASN A 60 -0.34 -1.74 -11.86
CA ASN A 60 0.69 -2.54 -12.50
C ASN A 60 2.06 -1.83 -12.45
N TYR A 61 2.08 -0.51 -12.59
CA TYR A 61 3.29 0.27 -12.44
C TYR A 61 3.84 0.21 -10.99
N CYS A 62 2.99 0.37 -9.98
CA CYS A 62 3.37 0.28 -8.57
C CYS A 62 3.88 -1.12 -8.18
N MET A 63 3.38 -2.19 -8.80
CA MET A 63 3.88 -3.56 -8.55
C MET A 63 5.34 -3.78 -9.00
N VAL A 64 5.84 -2.97 -9.94
CA VAL A 64 7.24 -3.02 -10.38
C VAL A 64 8.15 -2.19 -9.44
N LEU A 65 7.59 -1.20 -8.74
CA LEU A 65 8.35 -0.34 -7.85
C LEU A 65 8.58 -1.01 -6.49
N PRO A 66 9.81 -0.99 -5.95
CA PRO A 66 10.04 -1.51 -4.61
C PRO A 66 9.35 -0.62 -3.57
N GLY A 67 8.45 -1.19 -2.77
CA GLY A 67 7.81 -0.50 -1.65
C GLY A 67 6.37 -0.94 -1.36
N PRO A 68 5.68 -0.26 -0.44
CA PRO A 68 4.31 -0.58 -0.08
C PRO A 68 3.33 -0.18 -1.21
N GLU A 69 2.88 -1.18 -1.98
CA GLU A 69 2.05 -1.02 -3.19
C GLU A 69 0.87 -0.05 -3.00
N ALA A 70 0.10 -0.19 -1.92
CA ALA A 70 -1.08 0.64 -1.68
C ALA A 70 -0.74 2.12 -1.45
N THR A 71 0.33 2.40 -0.70
CA THR A 71 0.79 3.78 -0.46
C THR A 71 1.35 4.40 -1.74
N GLN A 72 2.10 3.62 -2.52
CA GLN A 72 2.61 4.07 -3.82
C GLN A 72 1.47 4.38 -4.79
N LEU A 73 0.44 3.54 -4.84
CA LEU A 73 -0.74 3.75 -5.66
C LEU A 73 -1.51 5.01 -5.23
N ALA A 74 -1.70 5.21 -3.92
CA ALA A 74 -2.31 6.43 -3.39
C ALA A 74 -1.53 7.69 -3.79
N ALA A 75 -0.20 7.69 -3.63
CA ALA A 75 0.66 8.79 -4.03
C ALA A 75 0.64 9.02 -5.55
N TYR A 76 0.63 7.96 -6.35
CA TYR A 76 0.55 8.04 -7.81
C TYR A 76 -0.77 8.65 -8.27
N ILE A 77 -1.90 8.17 -7.75
CA ILE A 77 -3.22 8.70 -8.11
C ILE A 77 -3.35 10.16 -7.62
N GLY A 78 -2.91 10.46 -6.41
CA GLY A 78 -2.86 11.84 -5.90
C GLY A 78 -2.03 12.75 -6.82
N TRP A 79 -0.89 12.26 -7.30
CA TRP A 79 -0.06 13.00 -8.25
C TRP A 79 -0.74 13.22 -9.60
N LEU A 80 -1.43 12.20 -10.11
CA LEU A 80 -2.17 12.28 -11.37
C LEU A 80 -3.31 13.30 -11.30
N MET A 81 -3.96 13.43 -10.14
CA MET A 81 -5.08 14.35 -9.93
C MET A 81 -4.66 15.79 -9.66
N HIS A 82 -3.63 16.02 -8.82
CA HIS A 82 -3.25 17.37 -8.37
C HIS A 82 -1.74 17.65 -8.43
N LYS A 83 -1.02 17.02 -9.37
CA LYS A 83 0.43 17.18 -9.60
C LYS A 83 1.24 16.82 -8.34
N THR A 84 2.46 17.35 -8.20
CA THR A 84 3.38 17.07 -7.09
C THR A 84 2.73 17.21 -5.71
N TRP A 85 1.93 18.25 -5.48
CA TRP A 85 1.23 18.47 -4.21
C TRP A 85 0.20 17.39 -3.93
N GLY A 86 -0.56 16.96 -4.93
CA GLY A 86 -1.50 15.85 -4.78
C GLY A 86 -0.83 14.55 -4.35
N GLY A 87 0.33 14.24 -4.93
CA GLY A 87 1.10 13.06 -4.57
C GLY A 87 1.66 13.12 -3.14
N ILE A 88 2.22 14.27 -2.75
CA ILE A 88 2.72 14.49 -1.39
C ILE A 88 1.58 14.38 -0.37
N ILE A 89 0.45 15.03 -0.63
CA ILE A 89 -0.72 15.02 0.26
C ILE A 89 -1.27 13.60 0.38
N ALA A 90 -1.50 12.91 -0.74
CA ALA A 90 -2.05 11.57 -0.74
C ALA A 90 -1.14 10.57 0.00
N GLY A 91 0.16 10.56 -0.35
CA GLY A 91 1.13 9.67 0.31
C GLY A 91 1.30 9.96 1.80
N THR A 92 1.37 11.24 2.18
CA THR A 92 1.51 11.64 3.58
C THR A 92 0.26 11.30 4.38
N LEU A 93 -0.93 11.72 3.93
CA LEU A 93 -2.19 11.50 4.65
C LEU A 93 -2.59 10.03 4.70
N PHE A 94 -2.06 9.19 3.83
CA PHE A 94 -2.24 7.74 3.92
C PHE A 94 -1.55 7.14 5.15
N VAL A 95 -0.39 7.67 5.55
CA VAL A 95 0.44 7.14 6.66
C VAL A 95 0.22 7.93 7.96
N LEU A 96 0.05 9.24 7.84
CA LEU A 96 0.04 10.20 8.95
C LEU A 96 -0.98 9.86 10.08
N PRO A 97 -2.22 9.42 9.80
CA PRO A 97 -3.17 9.05 10.85
C PRO A 97 -2.65 7.92 11.74
N SER A 98 -2.08 6.87 11.14
CA SER A 98 -1.53 5.74 11.88
C SER A 98 -0.35 6.15 12.77
N LEU A 99 0.51 7.06 12.29
CA LEU A 99 1.63 7.61 13.06
C LEU A 99 1.13 8.39 14.29
N PHE A 100 0.14 9.27 14.12
CA PHE A 100 -0.42 10.03 15.25
C PHE A 100 -1.08 9.13 16.28
N ILE A 101 -1.83 8.11 15.84
CA ILE A 101 -2.45 7.14 16.76
C ILE A 101 -1.36 6.40 17.55
N LEU A 102 -0.30 5.94 16.90
CA LEU A 102 0.81 5.24 17.57
C LEU A 102 1.54 6.14 18.57
N ILE A 103 1.83 7.39 18.21
CA ILE A 103 2.47 8.36 19.13
C ILE A 103 1.55 8.63 20.33
N ALA A 104 0.27 8.87 20.10
CA ALA A 104 -0.70 9.13 21.15
C ALA A 104 -0.83 7.95 22.12
N LEU A 105 -0.98 6.72 21.59
CA LEU A 105 -1.03 5.51 22.42
C LEU A 105 0.26 5.27 23.19
N SER A 106 1.41 5.49 22.55
CA SER A 106 2.72 5.35 23.22
C SER A 106 2.88 6.36 24.35
N TRP A 107 2.47 7.61 24.12
CA TRP A 107 2.50 8.64 25.15
C TRP A 107 1.54 8.32 26.31
N ILE A 108 0.31 7.89 26.00
CA ILE A 108 -0.66 7.46 27.03
C ILE A 108 -0.09 6.31 27.86
N TYR A 109 0.54 5.32 27.23
CA TYR A 109 1.15 4.20 27.93
C TYR A 109 2.29 4.66 28.84
N MET A 110 3.18 5.53 28.37
CA MET A 110 4.29 6.01 29.19
C MET A 110 3.82 6.90 30.35
N ALA A 111 2.83 7.76 30.13
CA ALA A 111 2.35 8.71 31.14
C ALA A 111 1.39 8.07 32.16
N TYR A 112 0.54 7.14 31.72
CA TYR A 112 -0.57 6.61 32.52
C TYR A 112 -0.60 5.09 32.62
N GLY A 113 0.41 4.37 32.13
CA GLY A 113 0.44 2.90 32.11
C GLY A 113 0.35 2.24 33.50
N ASN A 114 0.69 2.96 34.56
CA ASN A 114 0.59 2.48 35.95
C ASN A 114 -0.79 2.72 36.58
N VAL A 115 -1.68 3.49 35.92
CA VAL A 115 -3.05 3.69 36.38
C VAL A 115 -3.82 2.38 36.17
N PRO A 116 -4.42 1.77 37.21
CA PRO A 116 -5.04 0.44 37.10
C PRO A 116 -6.07 0.34 35.97
N LEU A 117 -6.84 1.40 35.73
CA LEU A 117 -7.81 1.46 34.64
C LEU A 117 -7.15 1.37 33.25
N VAL A 118 -6.08 2.16 33.02
CA VAL A 118 -5.36 2.18 31.75
C VAL A 118 -4.63 0.87 31.53
N ALA A 119 -3.97 0.34 32.57
CA ALA A 119 -3.34 -0.97 32.54
C ALA A 119 -4.35 -2.08 32.19
N GLY A 120 -5.54 -2.05 32.80
CA GLY A 120 -6.62 -3.00 32.51
C GLY A 120 -7.11 -2.92 31.07
N ILE A 121 -7.33 -1.71 30.54
CA ILE A 121 -7.72 -1.50 29.14
C ILE A 121 -6.65 -2.04 28.18
N LEU A 122 -5.38 -1.67 28.40
CA LEU A 122 -4.28 -2.13 27.54
C LEU A 122 -4.08 -3.64 27.62
N TYR A 123 -4.30 -4.24 28.79
CA TYR A 123 -4.29 -5.69 28.95
C TYR A 123 -5.42 -6.34 28.15
N GLY A 124 -6.64 -5.78 28.19
CA GLY A 124 -7.78 -6.23 27.39
C GLY A 124 -7.59 -6.08 25.88
N ILE A 125 -6.79 -5.10 25.45
CA ILE A 125 -6.46 -4.90 24.02
C ILE A 125 -5.51 -5.98 23.49
N LYS A 126 -4.60 -6.54 24.31
CA LYS A 126 -3.63 -7.57 23.86
C LYS A 126 -4.28 -8.74 23.10
N PRO A 127 -5.30 -9.44 23.64
CA PRO A 127 -5.94 -10.54 22.91
C PRO A 127 -6.66 -10.07 21.63
N ALA A 128 -7.23 -8.86 21.61
CA ALA A 128 -7.84 -8.30 20.39
C ALA A 128 -6.78 -8.06 19.30
N VAL A 129 -5.62 -7.51 19.66
CA VAL A 129 -4.49 -7.33 18.73
C VAL A 129 -3.99 -8.69 18.24
N THR A 130 -3.82 -9.68 19.13
CA THR A 130 -3.43 -11.04 18.74
C THR A 130 -4.42 -11.63 17.74
N ALA A 131 -5.72 -11.51 17.96
CA ALA A 131 -6.74 -11.98 17.03
C ALA A 131 -6.66 -11.29 15.65
N ILE A 132 -6.43 -9.97 15.63
CA ILE A 132 -6.26 -9.21 14.38
C ILE A 132 -5.01 -9.67 13.63
N VAL A 133 -3.88 -9.87 14.33
CA VAL A 133 -2.62 -10.34 13.71
C VAL A 133 -2.78 -11.75 13.15
N VAL A 134 -3.42 -12.66 13.90
CA VAL A 134 -3.72 -14.02 13.43
C VAL A 134 -4.63 -13.98 12.21
N PHE A 135 -5.69 -13.17 12.23
CA PHE A 135 -6.58 -12.99 11.09
C PHE A 135 -5.86 -12.42 9.87
N ALA A 136 -4.97 -11.44 10.06
CA ALA A 136 -4.16 -10.89 8.98
C ALA A 136 -3.20 -11.95 8.39
N ALA A 137 -2.52 -12.73 9.25
CA ALA A 137 -1.66 -13.83 8.83
C ALA A 137 -2.45 -14.89 8.06
N TYR A 138 -3.65 -15.28 8.53
CA TYR A 138 -4.54 -16.20 7.84
C TYR A 138 -5.01 -15.67 6.50
N ARG A 139 -5.42 -14.39 6.43
CA ARG A 139 -5.88 -13.75 5.19
C ARG A 139 -4.76 -13.64 4.15
N ILE A 140 -3.54 -13.32 4.56
CA ILE A 140 -2.37 -13.24 3.67
C ILE A 140 -1.95 -14.65 3.26
N GLY A 141 -1.84 -15.57 4.22
CA GLY A 141 -1.48 -16.97 4.00
C GLY A 141 -2.43 -17.68 3.05
N SER A 142 -3.74 -17.57 3.21
CA SER A 142 -4.74 -18.18 2.30
C SER A 142 -4.69 -17.60 0.87
N ARG A 143 -4.17 -16.38 0.71
CA ARG A 143 -3.94 -15.77 -0.60
C ARG A 143 -2.63 -16.20 -1.24
N ALA A 144 -1.57 -16.38 -0.46
CA ALA A 144 -0.25 -16.76 -0.95
C ALA A 144 -0.09 -18.29 -1.10
N LEU A 145 -0.59 -19.09 -0.16
CA LEU A 145 -0.39 -20.53 -0.06
C LEU A 145 -1.52 -21.28 -0.76
N LYS A 146 -1.40 -21.46 -2.08
CA LYS A 146 -2.44 -22.07 -2.92
C LYS A 146 -2.41 -23.59 -3.01
N ASN A 147 -1.31 -24.23 -2.62
CA ASN A 147 -1.14 -25.68 -2.73
C ASN A 147 -0.27 -26.25 -1.59
N GLY A 148 -0.21 -27.58 -1.51
CA GLY A 148 0.55 -28.29 -0.47
C GLY A 148 2.04 -27.96 -0.47
N VAL A 149 2.65 -27.69 -1.62
CA VAL A 149 4.10 -27.37 -1.71
C VAL A 149 4.41 -26.04 -1.02
N LEU A 150 3.61 -25.00 -1.31
CA LEU A 150 3.76 -23.70 -0.66
C LEU A 150 3.50 -23.80 0.85
N TRP A 151 2.51 -24.60 1.26
CA TRP A 151 2.27 -24.89 2.68
C TRP A 151 3.44 -25.62 3.35
N THR A 152 4.08 -26.57 2.69
CA THR A 152 5.28 -27.24 3.23
C THR A 152 6.45 -26.28 3.39
N ILE A 153 6.68 -25.37 2.43
CA ILE A 153 7.72 -24.34 2.54
C ILE A 153 7.42 -23.40 3.71
N ALA A 154 6.16 -22.98 3.86
CA ALA A 154 5.75 -22.12 4.97
C ALA A 154 5.93 -22.82 6.34
N ALA A 155 5.56 -24.09 6.46
CA ALA A 155 5.75 -24.87 7.68
C ALA A 155 7.24 -25.08 8.00
N ALA A 156 8.07 -25.40 6.98
CA ALA A 156 9.51 -25.54 7.14
C ALA A 156 10.17 -24.22 7.57
N ALA A 157 9.77 -23.09 6.98
CA ALA A 157 10.22 -21.76 7.37
C ALA A 157 9.82 -21.43 8.82
N PHE A 158 8.60 -21.77 9.23
CA PHE A 158 8.14 -21.60 10.60
C PHE A 158 8.97 -22.42 11.60
N VAL A 159 9.24 -23.68 11.29
CA VAL A 159 10.12 -24.55 12.10
C VAL A 159 11.54 -24.00 12.16
N ALA A 160 12.09 -23.55 11.04
CA ALA A 160 13.44 -22.98 10.94
C ALA A 160 13.61 -21.75 11.83
N ILE A 161 12.64 -20.82 11.85
CA ILE A 161 12.73 -19.62 12.68
C ILE A 161 12.38 -19.89 14.15
N PHE A 162 11.40 -20.74 14.43
CA PHE A 162 10.88 -20.93 15.78
C PHE A 162 11.75 -21.90 16.61
N ILE A 163 12.16 -23.03 16.02
CA ILE A 163 12.93 -24.06 16.71
C ILE A 163 14.42 -23.80 16.53
N PHE A 164 14.86 -23.62 15.28
CA PHE A 164 16.29 -23.50 14.95
C PHE A 164 16.82 -22.07 15.05
N LYS A 165 15.94 -21.07 15.28
CA LYS A 165 16.29 -19.64 15.35
C LYS A 165 17.13 -19.16 14.17
N VAL A 166 16.89 -19.75 12.99
CA VAL A 166 17.59 -19.39 11.76
C VAL A 166 17.28 -17.93 11.44
N PRO A 167 18.29 -17.09 11.15
CA PRO A 167 18.05 -15.70 10.79
C PRO A 167 17.14 -15.58 9.56
N PHE A 168 16.16 -14.68 9.64
CA PHE A 168 15.16 -14.46 8.60
C PHE A 168 15.73 -14.31 7.17
N PRO A 169 16.86 -13.61 6.92
CA PRO A 169 17.43 -13.51 5.58
C PRO A 169 17.76 -14.86 4.93
N TYR A 170 18.26 -15.84 5.70
CA TYR A 170 18.58 -17.18 5.18
C TYR A 170 17.33 -17.96 4.81
N ILE A 171 16.25 -17.78 5.56
CA ILE A 171 14.96 -18.41 5.26
C ILE A 171 14.40 -17.85 3.95
N VAL A 172 14.46 -16.54 3.76
CA VAL A 172 14.01 -15.90 2.51
C VAL A 172 14.86 -16.33 1.32
N LEU A 173 16.19 -16.37 1.46
CA LEU A 173 17.10 -16.81 0.41
C LEU A 173 16.84 -18.27 0.01
N SER A 174 16.74 -19.18 0.97
CA SER A 174 16.47 -20.60 0.71
C SER A 174 15.10 -20.81 0.06
N ALA A 175 14.05 -20.14 0.56
CA ALA A 175 12.73 -20.18 -0.05
C ALA A 175 12.74 -19.63 -1.50
N GLY A 176 13.50 -18.56 -1.75
CA GLY A 176 13.69 -18.00 -3.08
C GLY A 176 14.38 -18.96 -4.05
N ILE A 177 15.43 -19.65 -3.60
CA ILE A 177 16.13 -20.68 -4.39
C ILE A 177 15.19 -21.86 -4.69
N ILE A 178 14.46 -22.35 -3.68
CA ILE A 178 13.48 -23.42 -3.84
C ILE A 178 12.38 -23.00 -4.81
N GLY A 179 11.90 -21.75 -4.73
CA GLY A 179 10.91 -21.19 -5.65
C GLY A 179 11.44 -21.06 -7.08
N TYR A 180 12.69 -20.64 -7.27
CA TYR A 180 13.32 -20.53 -8.60
C TYR A 180 13.47 -21.90 -9.27
N ILE A 181 14.01 -22.88 -8.54
CA ILE A 181 14.19 -24.25 -9.05
C ILE A 181 12.81 -24.90 -9.26
N GLY A 182 11.91 -24.76 -8.28
CA GLY A 182 10.56 -25.30 -8.33
C GLY A 182 9.72 -24.73 -9.48
N GLY A 183 9.85 -23.44 -9.78
CA GLY A 183 9.20 -22.80 -10.91
C GLY A 183 9.71 -23.27 -12.28
N ARG A 184 10.96 -23.75 -12.36
CA ARG A 184 11.52 -24.36 -13.58
C ARG A 184 11.09 -25.82 -13.77
N VAL A 185 10.97 -26.58 -12.68
CA VAL A 185 10.69 -28.03 -12.70
C VAL A 185 9.19 -28.34 -12.67
N SER A 186 8.39 -27.53 -11.99
CA SER A 186 6.93 -27.74 -11.86
C SER A 186 6.19 -26.40 -11.87
N PRO A 187 6.10 -25.74 -13.04
CA PRO A 187 5.52 -24.40 -13.17
C PRO A 187 4.12 -24.31 -12.55
N ASP A 188 3.27 -25.30 -12.79
CA ASP A 188 1.86 -25.33 -12.33
C ASP A 188 1.69 -25.17 -10.82
N LYS A 189 2.72 -25.51 -10.03
CA LYS A 189 2.70 -25.39 -8.56
C LYS A 189 3.28 -24.06 -8.05
N PHE A 190 3.97 -23.29 -8.88
CA PHE A 190 4.66 -22.07 -8.49
C PHE A 190 4.17 -20.82 -9.24
N VAL A 191 3.26 -20.94 -10.21
CA VAL A 191 2.56 -19.78 -10.78
C VAL A 191 1.67 -19.13 -9.71
N VAL A 192 2.02 -17.91 -9.31
CA VAL A 192 1.17 -17.05 -8.50
C VAL A 192 0.14 -16.42 -9.44
N GLY A 193 -1.14 -16.76 -9.29
CA GLY A 193 -2.21 -16.27 -10.16
C GLY A 193 -2.32 -14.74 -10.12
N GLY A 194 -1.87 -14.08 -11.19
CA GLY A 194 -1.88 -12.63 -11.37
C GLY A 194 -2.87 -12.22 -12.46
N GLY A 195 -3.94 -11.51 -12.05
CA GLY A 195 -5.16 -11.23 -12.80
C GLY A 195 -4.98 -10.57 -14.17
N HIS A 196 -5.64 -11.15 -15.18
CA HIS A 196 -5.86 -10.55 -16.50
C HIS A 196 -7.37 -10.32 -16.80
N GLY A 197 -8.26 -10.46 -15.81
CA GLY A 197 -9.71 -10.45 -16.04
C GLY A 197 -10.46 -9.14 -15.75
N ALA A 198 -9.80 -8.10 -15.23
CA ALA A 198 -10.50 -6.89 -14.77
C ALA A 198 -10.52 -5.73 -15.79
N ALA A 199 -9.65 -5.74 -16.80
CA ALA A 199 -9.41 -4.59 -17.67
C ALA A 199 -10.56 -4.19 -18.63
N ASP A 200 -11.59 -5.04 -18.77
CA ASP A 200 -12.76 -4.76 -19.62
C ASP A 200 -14.00 -4.29 -18.86
N LYS A 201 -13.91 -4.10 -17.53
CA LYS A 201 -15.02 -3.49 -16.77
C LYS A 201 -15.07 -1.98 -17.00
N SER A 202 -16.25 -1.45 -17.33
CA SER A 202 -16.50 -0.01 -17.42
C SER A 202 -17.58 0.39 -16.42
N TYR A 203 -17.33 1.48 -15.68
CA TYR A 203 -18.25 2.01 -14.66
C TYR A 203 -18.91 3.33 -15.08
N GLY A 204 -18.79 3.71 -16.36
CA GLY A 204 -19.24 5.00 -16.92
C GLY A 204 -18.07 5.96 -17.16
N VAL A 205 -18.39 7.16 -17.65
CA VAL A 205 -17.38 8.20 -17.94
C VAL A 205 -16.69 8.63 -16.64
N ALA A 206 -15.35 8.66 -16.66
CA ALA A 206 -14.51 9.07 -15.54
C ALA A 206 -13.86 10.44 -15.80
N ILE A 207 -13.36 11.09 -14.74
CA ILE A 207 -12.64 12.38 -14.87
C ILE A 207 -11.29 12.16 -15.56
N ILE A 208 -10.55 11.14 -15.12
CA ILE A 208 -9.32 10.68 -15.77
C ILE A 208 -9.67 9.36 -16.46
N ASP A 209 -10.15 9.49 -17.68
CA ASP A 209 -10.65 8.38 -18.48
C ASP A 209 -9.58 7.81 -19.43
N ASP A 210 -9.93 6.74 -20.13
CA ASP A 210 -9.08 6.03 -21.08
C ASP A 210 -8.70 6.94 -22.27
N ASN A 211 -9.64 7.79 -22.67
CA ASN A 211 -9.46 8.75 -23.77
C ASN A 211 -8.81 10.06 -23.31
N THR A 212 -8.64 10.27 -22.00
CA THR A 212 -8.01 11.49 -21.49
C THR A 212 -6.51 11.44 -21.82
N PRO A 213 -5.96 12.40 -22.59
CA PRO A 213 -4.55 12.41 -22.91
C PRO A 213 -3.72 12.49 -21.64
N THR A 214 -2.52 11.90 -21.64
CA THR A 214 -1.61 12.00 -20.50
C THR A 214 -1.38 13.47 -20.13
N PRO A 215 -1.58 13.86 -18.86
CA PRO A 215 -1.41 15.25 -18.45
C PRO A 215 0.00 15.75 -18.76
N GLN A 216 0.16 17.04 -19.08
CA GLN A 216 1.48 17.63 -19.40
C GLN A 216 2.54 17.43 -18.30
N HIS A 217 2.11 17.32 -17.04
CA HIS A 217 3.01 17.06 -15.92
C HIS A 217 3.46 15.59 -15.83
N ALA A 218 2.71 14.68 -16.44
CA ALA A 218 3.01 13.26 -16.51
C ALA A 218 3.89 12.89 -17.71
N LEU A 219 4.08 13.80 -18.66
CA LEU A 219 5.04 13.62 -19.75
C LEU A 219 6.47 13.63 -19.21
N PHE A 220 7.24 12.62 -19.62
CA PHE A 220 8.63 12.48 -19.25
C PHE A 220 9.49 13.58 -19.89
N THR A 221 10.33 14.21 -19.07
CA THR A 221 11.33 15.17 -19.54
C THR A 221 12.59 15.05 -18.68
N TRP A 222 13.76 14.95 -19.33
CA TRP A 222 15.06 14.85 -18.65
C TRP A 222 15.33 15.98 -17.63
N PRO A 223 15.05 17.27 -17.94
CA PRO A 223 15.29 18.35 -16.99
C PRO A 223 14.46 18.22 -15.71
N ARG A 224 13.21 17.72 -15.82
CA ARG A 224 12.34 17.50 -14.67
C ARG A 224 12.85 16.35 -13.81
N LEU A 225 13.28 15.25 -14.43
CA LEU A 225 13.88 14.11 -13.72
C LEU A 225 15.11 14.56 -12.92
N ILE A 226 16.06 15.22 -13.58
CA ILE A 226 17.30 15.70 -12.94
C ILE A 226 16.97 16.62 -11.76
N ARG A 227 16.05 17.56 -11.94
CA ARG A 227 15.62 18.47 -10.87
C ARG A 227 15.02 17.71 -9.69
N VAL A 228 14.17 16.72 -9.95
CA VAL A 228 13.57 15.89 -8.89
C VAL A 228 14.66 15.10 -8.16
N CYS A 229 15.58 14.45 -8.88
CA CYS A 229 16.69 13.71 -8.27
C CYS A 229 17.56 14.60 -7.38
N ILE A 230 17.94 15.79 -7.87
CA ILE A 230 18.75 16.75 -7.09
C ILE A 230 18.01 17.17 -5.83
N VAL A 231 16.74 17.56 -5.93
CA VAL A 231 15.95 17.99 -4.76
C VAL A 231 15.78 16.84 -3.77
N SER A 232 15.47 15.64 -4.23
CA SER A 232 15.33 14.46 -3.37
C SER A 232 16.63 14.09 -2.67
N LEU A 233 17.76 14.10 -3.38
CA LEU A 233 19.09 13.82 -2.79
C LEU A 233 19.52 14.91 -1.82
N ALA A 234 19.26 16.18 -2.13
CA ALA A 234 19.56 17.29 -1.24
C ALA A 234 18.74 17.24 0.06
N LEU A 235 17.44 16.93 -0.05
CA LEU A 235 16.58 16.74 1.13
C LEU A 235 17.05 15.56 1.99
N TRP A 236 17.30 14.41 1.36
CA TRP A 236 17.77 13.22 2.06
C TRP A 236 19.14 13.45 2.72
N GLY A 237 20.10 13.99 1.97
CA GLY A 237 21.45 14.29 2.45
C GLY A 237 21.45 15.37 3.53
N GLY A 238 20.57 16.38 3.43
CA GLY A 238 20.37 17.38 4.47
C GLY A 238 19.85 16.77 5.78
N VAL A 239 18.84 15.90 5.71
CA VAL A 239 18.31 15.20 6.88
C VAL A 239 19.37 14.28 7.50
N MET A 240 20.03 13.46 6.69
CA MET A 240 21.10 12.55 7.17
C MET A 240 22.28 13.33 7.74
N GLY A 241 22.68 14.44 7.12
CA GLY A 241 23.76 15.30 7.60
C GLY A 241 23.43 15.94 8.94
N VAL A 242 22.19 16.40 9.14
CA VAL A 242 21.72 16.91 10.44
C VAL A 242 21.72 15.81 11.49
N LEU A 243 21.24 14.61 11.15
CA LEU A 243 21.23 13.47 12.07
C LEU A 243 22.66 13.07 12.47
N PHE A 244 23.56 12.94 11.49
CA PHE A 244 24.96 12.60 11.72
C PHE A 244 25.66 13.66 12.57
N ALA A 245 25.46 14.95 12.27
CA ALA A 245 26.05 16.04 13.05
C ALA A 245 25.54 16.09 14.50
N ARG A 246 24.33 15.59 14.76
CA ARG A 246 23.70 15.61 16.10
C ARG A 246 23.98 14.34 16.91
N TYR A 247 24.09 13.18 16.25
CA TYR A 247 24.06 11.87 16.91
C TYR A 247 25.22 10.93 16.55
N GLY A 248 26.09 11.31 15.60
CA GLY A 248 27.21 10.48 15.11
C GLY A 248 26.78 9.42 14.11
#